data_AF-A0A914UWN3-F1
#
_entry.id   AF-A0A914UWN3-F1
#
_cell.length_a   1.000
_cell.length_b   1.000
_cell.length_c   1.000
_cell.angle_alpha   90.00
_cell.angle_beta   90.00
_cell.angle_gamma   90.00
#
_symmetry.space_group_name_H-M   'P 1'
#
loop_
_entity.id
_entity.type
_entity.pdbx_description
1 polymer ?
#
loop_
_entity_poly.entity_id
_entity_poly.type
_entity_poly.pdbx_seq_one_letter_code
_entity_poly.pdbx_strand_id
1 'polypeptide(L)'
;MAKHICAICGDRASGKHYGVYSCEGCKGFFKRTVRKDLSYTCREARNCIIDKRQRNRCQYCRYQKCQSMGMKREAVQEERQRYRMEKAVDHEPESTSNYTVEMPPERIFEAELFSEASLDSLKTELNDLDSEESIEWQMQRIVDWAQMIPHFSELPLEDQALLIHTGWNELILSDIAFRSSRDALMLWPERPMGRQEAERKNAAQMFDRIVNELTSRMRELVMDRTELGALRTIVLYNP
;
A
#
# COMPACT_ATOMS: atom_id res chain seq x y z
N MET A 1 44.32 4.06 32.45
CA MET A 1 43.31 4.19 31.37
C MET A 1 42.11 4.93 31.92
N ALA A 2 41.73 6.07 31.34
CA ALA A 2 40.54 6.81 31.76
C ALA A 2 39.29 5.92 31.62
N LYS A 3 38.52 5.75 32.70
CA LYS A 3 37.27 4.98 32.67
C LYS A 3 36.17 5.86 32.05
N HIS A 4 35.79 5.58 30.81
CA HIS A 4 34.66 6.25 30.18
C HIS A 4 33.33 5.85 30.84
N ILE A 5 32.40 6.81 30.91
CA ILE A 5 31.05 6.63 31.46
C ILE A 5 30.04 6.54 30.31
N CYS A 6 29.01 5.72 30.49
CA CYS A 6 27.93 5.55 29.54
C CYS A 6 27.12 6.84 29.43
N ALA A 7 27.14 7.46 28.26
CA ALA A 7 26.44 8.73 27.99
C ALA A 7 24.91 8.66 28.18
N ILE A 8 24.33 7.45 28.17
CA ILE A 8 22.89 7.25 28.26
C ILE A 8 22.43 7.15 29.73
N CYS A 9 23.09 6.31 30.54
CA CYS A 9 22.60 5.98 31.89
C CYS A 9 23.62 6.18 33.02
N GLY A 10 24.82 6.69 32.73
CA GLY A 10 25.84 6.95 33.73
C GLY A 10 26.56 5.70 34.27
N ASP A 11 26.25 4.50 33.77
CA ASP A 11 26.96 3.26 34.12
C ASP A 11 28.36 3.21 33.50
N ARG A 12 29.22 2.27 33.91
CA ARG A 12 30.56 2.10 33.31
C ARG A 12 30.43 1.75 31.83
N ALA A 13 31.06 2.52 30.95
CA ALA A 13 31.08 2.21 29.52
C ALA A 13 32.01 1.03 29.24
N SER A 14 31.61 0.14 28.33
CA SER A 14 32.47 -0.93 27.81
C SER A 14 33.25 -0.50 26.57
N GLY A 15 32.83 0.57 25.91
CA GLY A 15 33.46 1.12 24.72
C GLY A 15 32.51 2.00 23.93
N LYS A 16 32.89 2.35 22.70
CA LYS A 16 32.03 3.06 21.75
C LYS A 16 31.15 2.05 21.02
N HIS A 17 29.84 2.18 21.15
CA HIS A 17 28.85 1.37 20.44
C HIS A 17 27.90 2.28 19.69
N TYR A 18 27.69 2.00 18.40
CA TYR A 18 26.81 2.78 17.52
C TYR A 18 27.12 4.28 17.52
N GLY A 19 28.39 4.66 17.67
CA GLY A 19 28.82 6.07 17.66
C GLY A 19 29.04 6.72 19.03
N VAL A 20 28.64 6.08 20.14
CA VAL A 20 28.67 6.71 21.48
C VAL A 20 29.28 5.79 22.54
N TYR A 21 30.00 6.35 23.52
CA TYR A 21 30.43 5.59 24.70
C TYR A 21 29.22 5.12 25.52
N SER A 22 29.05 3.80 25.60
CA SER A 22 27.89 3.22 26.28
C SER A 22 28.23 1.91 26.98
N CYS A 23 27.39 1.54 27.95
CA CYS A 23 27.44 0.24 28.62
C CYS A 23 26.76 -0.85 27.75
N GLU A 24 27.05 -2.13 28.02
CA GLU A 24 26.42 -3.27 27.32
C GLU A 24 24.88 -3.25 27.39
N GLY A 25 24.32 -2.74 28.49
CA GLY A 25 22.87 -2.63 28.65
C GLY A 25 22.21 -1.68 27.64
N CYS A 26 22.80 -0.51 27.38
CA CYS A 26 22.27 0.46 26.42
C CYS A 26 22.60 0.08 24.97
N LYS A 27 23.77 -0.50 24.73
CA LYS A 27 24.12 -1.13 23.44
C LYS A 27 23.10 -2.19 23.04
N GLY A 28 22.84 -3.17 23.91
CA GLY A 28 21.91 -4.26 23.62
C GLY A 28 20.47 -3.79 23.48
N PHE A 29 20.06 -2.80 24.28
CA PHE A 29 18.76 -2.15 24.15
C PHE A 29 18.59 -1.51 22.76
N PHE A 30 19.50 -0.61 22.37
CA PHE A 30 19.46 0.08 21.08
C PHE A 30 19.44 -0.91 19.90
N LYS A 31 20.32 -1.93 19.93
CA LYS A 31 20.37 -2.99 18.92
C LYS A 31 19.02 -3.69 18.73
N ARG A 32 18.35 -4.09 19.83
CA ARG A 32 17.06 -4.79 19.74
C ARG A 32 15.93 -3.88 19.26
N THR A 33 15.93 -2.63 19.71
CA THR A 33 14.95 -1.64 19.27
C THR A 33 15.06 -1.41 17.77
N VAL A 34 16.27 -1.21 17.24
CA VAL A 34 16.47 -0.97 15.79
C VAL A 34 16.19 -2.21 14.95
N ARG A 35 16.64 -3.40 15.35
CA ARG A 35 16.46 -4.62 14.54
C ARG A 35 15.03 -5.11 14.41
N LYS A 36 14.22 -4.88 15.44
CA LYS A 36 12.80 -5.31 15.46
C LYS A 36 11.85 -4.16 15.15
N ASP A 37 12.40 -3.04 14.67
CA ASP A 37 11.74 -1.75 14.48
C ASP A 37 10.67 -1.43 15.55
N LEU A 38 11.08 -1.53 16.83
CA LEU A 38 10.15 -1.40 17.94
C LEU A 38 9.81 0.06 18.19
N SER A 39 8.53 0.39 18.15
CA SER A 39 7.99 1.64 18.67
C SER A 39 7.62 1.50 20.15
N TYR A 40 7.90 2.53 20.95
CA TYR A 40 7.59 2.57 22.37
C TYR A 40 6.74 3.80 22.71
N THR A 41 5.92 3.69 23.76
CA THR A 41 5.11 4.80 24.27
C THR A 41 5.53 5.15 25.70
N CYS A 42 5.73 6.44 25.97
CA CYS A 42 5.92 6.92 27.35
C CYS A 42 4.57 7.01 28.07
N ARG A 43 4.52 6.57 29.33
CA ARG A 43 3.33 6.68 30.18
C ARG A 43 3.34 7.91 31.10
N GLU A 44 4.38 8.74 30.99
CA GLU A 44 4.59 9.97 31.77
C GLU A 44 4.79 11.15 30.79
N ALA A 45 5.46 12.22 31.20
CA ALA A 45 5.66 13.45 30.41
C ALA A 45 6.84 13.40 29.41
N ARG A 46 7.21 12.21 28.91
CA ARG A 46 8.31 12.02 27.93
C ARG A 46 9.69 12.56 28.37
N ASN A 47 9.88 12.76 29.67
CA ASN A 47 11.10 13.34 30.27
C ASN A 47 11.67 12.45 31.40
N CYS A 48 11.36 11.15 31.39
CA CYS A 48 11.80 10.22 32.43
C CYS A 48 13.33 10.20 32.58
N ILE A 49 13.81 10.21 33.83
CA ILE A 49 15.24 10.16 34.15
C ILE A 49 15.82 8.79 33.79
N ILE A 50 16.90 8.79 33.01
CA ILE A 50 17.62 7.57 32.61
C ILE A 50 18.96 7.50 33.36
N ASP A 51 19.00 6.71 34.41
CA ASP A 51 20.19 6.38 35.21
C ASP A 51 20.39 4.86 35.32
N LYS A 52 21.49 4.43 35.94
CA LYS A 52 21.84 3.01 36.09
C LYS A 52 20.75 2.18 36.78
N ARG A 53 20.04 2.76 37.75
CA ARG A 53 19.04 2.06 38.57
C ARG A 53 17.69 1.95 37.85
N GLN A 54 17.25 3.01 37.17
CA GLN A 54 15.90 3.08 36.60
C GLN A 54 15.83 3.18 35.07
N ARG A 55 16.93 2.97 34.34
CA ARG A 55 16.94 2.95 32.85
C ARG A 55 15.94 1.98 32.19
N ASN A 56 15.38 1.01 32.93
CA ASN A 56 14.38 0.08 32.40
C ASN A 56 12.93 0.54 32.63
N ARG A 57 12.69 1.61 33.41
CA ARG A 57 11.34 2.10 33.74
C ARG A 57 10.58 2.62 32.52
N CYS A 58 11.28 3.28 31.59
CA CYS A 58 10.68 3.82 30.38
C CYS A 58 11.56 3.56 29.15
N GLN A 59 11.12 2.64 28.29
CA GLN A 59 11.84 2.31 27.05
C GLN A 59 11.81 3.46 26.04
N TYR A 60 10.71 4.21 25.95
CA TYR A 60 10.61 5.38 25.09
C TYR A 60 11.69 6.42 25.42
N CYS A 61 11.72 6.93 26.66
CA CYS A 61 12.68 7.96 27.07
C CYS A 61 14.12 7.46 26.97
N ARG A 62 14.36 6.16 27.24
CA ARG A 62 15.68 5.55 27.05
C ARG A 62 16.11 5.55 25.58
N TYR A 63 15.22 5.19 24.66
CA TYR A 63 15.53 5.16 23.24
C TYR A 63 15.71 6.57 22.67
N GLN A 64 14.85 7.51 23.06
CA GLN A 64 15.02 8.92 22.73
C GLN A 64 16.37 9.45 23.21
N LYS A 65 16.78 9.12 24.44
CA LYS A 65 18.11 9.50 24.96
C LYS A 65 19.26 8.83 24.20
N CYS A 66 19.10 7.58 23.73
CA CYS A 66 20.11 6.96 22.87
C CYS A 66 20.32 7.78 21.58
N GLN A 67 19.22 8.18 20.92
CA GLN A 67 19.25 8.97 19.69
C GLN A 67 19.81 10.38 19.95
N SER A 68 19.36 11.05 21.00
CA SER A 68 19.81 12.41 21.34
C SER A 68 21.30 12.49 21.68
N MET A 69 21.86 11.42 22.27
CA MET A 69 23.30 11.32 22.53
C MET A 69 24.11 10.88 21.30
N GLY A 70 23.46 10.63 20.15
CA GLY A 70 24.11 10.35 18.87
C GLY A 70 24.30 8.87 18.54
N MET A 71 23.52 7.96 19.12
CA MET A 71 23.53 6.56 18.68
C MET A 71 22.92 6.44 17.27
N LYS A 72 23.72 5.89 16.35
CA LYS A 72 23.44 5.76 14.92
C LYS A 72 22.64 4.49 14.61
N ARG A 73 21.41 4.63 14.11
CA ARG A 73 20.54 3.49 13.72
C ARG A 73 21.20 2.68 12.60
N GLU A 74 21.79 3.38 11.62
CA GLU A 74 22.50 2.83 10.47
C GLU A 74 23.74 2.01 10.84
N ALA A 75 24.30 2.22 12.04
CA ALA A 75 25.42 1.41 12.53
C ALA A 75 24.98 0.04 13.08
N VAL A 76 23.69 -0.24 13.17
CA VAL A 76 23.14 -1.54 13.56
C VAL A 76 23.05 -2.42 12.32
N GLN A 77 24.05 -3.29 12.14
CA GLN A 77 23.98 -4.33 11.11
C GLN A 77 22.79 -5.27 11.37
N GLU A 78 22.14 -5.68 10.28
CA GLU A 78 21.15 -6.75 10.28
C GLU A 78 21.72 -8.03 10.89
N GLU A 79 20.85 -8.96 11.26
CA GLU A 79 21.29 -10.23 11.81
C GLU A 79 22.17 -10.95 10.79
N ARG A 80 23.37 -11.39 11.20
CA ARG A 80 24.08 -12.41 10.43
C ARG A 80 23.20 -13.64 10.51
N GLN A 81 22.39 -13.88 9.49
CA GLN A 81 21.69 -15.14 9.31
C GLN A 81 22.76 -16.22 9.34
N ARG A 82 22.87 -16.94 10.47
CA ARG A 82 23.45 -18.28 10.44
C ARG A 82 22.45 -19.08 9.64
N TYR A 83 22.81 -19.28 8.37
CA TYR A 83 22.14 -20.12 7.38
C TYR A 83 21.08 -21.05 7.97
N ARG A 84 19.84 -20.86 7.51
CA ARG A 84 18.85 -21.94 7.37
C ARG A 84 19.49 -23.07 6.55
N MET A 85 20.24 -23.96 7.19
CA MET A 85 20.80 -25.16 6.56
C MET A 85 19.74 -26.27 6.36
N GLU A 86 18.46 -26.02 6.66
CA GLU A 86 17.36 -26.95 6.36
C GLU A 86 16.44 -26.51 5.19
N LYS A 87 16.73 -25.40 4.52
CA LYS A 87 16.00 -24.94 3.32
C LYS A 87 16.90 -24.57 2.14
N ALA A 88 18.10 -25.16 2.07
CA ALA A 88 19.03 -24.99 0.95
C ALA A 88 18.86 -26.11 -0.09
N VAL A 89 17.62 -26.28 -0.57
CA VAL A 89 17.35 -26.87 -1.88
C VAL A 89 16.59 -25.76 -2.62
N ASP A 90 17.22 -25.23 -3.66
CA ASP A 90 16.81 -24.10 -4.51
C ASP A 90 16.75 -22.70 -3.89
N HIS A 91 17.91 -22.06 -3.86
CA HIS A 91 17.99 -20.65 -4.22
C HIS A 91 19.25 -20.44 -5.08
N GLU A 92 19.20 -20.99 -6.30
CA GLU A 92 19.78 -20.27 -7.43
C GLU A 92 19.15 -18.86 -7.46
N PRO A 93 19.85 -17.82 -7.94
CA PRO A 93 19.14 -16.62 -8.37
C PRO A 93 18.14 -17.12 -9.42
N GLU A 94 16.83 -17.01 -9.17
CA GLU A 94 15.83 -17.41 -10.16
C GLU A 94 16.19 -16.72 -11.46
N SER A 95 16.71 -17.52 -12.40
CA SER A 95 16.80 -17.12 -13.78
C SER A 95 15.39 -16.71 -14.17
N THR A 96 15.26 -15.51 -14.73
CA THR A 96 14.04 -14.93 -15.32
C THR A 96 13.52 -15.73 -16.53
N SER A 97 13.68 -17.05 -16.52
CA SER A 97 13.39 -17.96 -17.63
C SER A 97 12.40 -19.07 -17.26
N ASN A 98 12.02 -19.21 -15.98
CA ASN A 98 10.90 -20.06 -15.57
C ASN A 98 9.75 -19.20 -15.04
N TYR A 99 9.05 -18.54 -15.98
CA TYR A 99 7.80 -17.86 -15.67
C TYR A 99 6.71 -18.92 -15.40
N THR A 100 6.55 -19.36 -14.15
CA THR A 100 5.18 -19.61 -13.69
C THR A 100 4.53 -18.23 -13.64
N VAL A 101 3.73 -17.90 -14.65
CA VAL A 101 3.01 -16.63 -14.69
C VAL A 101 1.97 -16.69 -13.57
N GLU A 102 2.32 -16.20 -12.38
CA GLU A 102 1.43 -16.17 -11.20
C GLU A 102 0.19 -15.32 -11.49
N MET A 103 0.34 -14.26 -12.30
CA MET A 103 -0.74 -13.36 -12.69
C MET A 103 -0.91 -13.31 -14.23
N PRO A 104 -1.59 -14.30 -14.84
CA PRO A 104 -1.74 -14.38 -16.29
C PRO A 104 -2.62 -13.24 -16.85
N PRO A 105 -2.15 -12.50 -17.88
CA PRO A 105 -2.91 -11.42 -18.51
C PRO A 105 -4.28 -11.87 -19.04
N GLU A 106 -4.40 -13.13 -19.45
CA GLU A 106 -5.64 -13.71 -19.97
C GLU A 106 -6.75 -13.71 -18.91
N ARG A 107 -6.41 -13.99 -17.64
CA ARG A 107 -7.38 -13.97 -16.53
C ARG A 107 -7.83 -12.55 -16.21
N ILE A 108 -6.93 -11.59 -16.31
CA ILE A 108 -7.26 -10.16 -16.14
C ILE A 108 -8.21 -9.72 -17.26
N PHE A 109 -7.92 -10.08 -18.50
CA PHE A 109 -8.77 -9.78 -19.64
C PHE A 109 -10.16 -10.42 -19.52
N GLU A 110 -10.24 -11.69 -19.10
CA GLU A 110 -11.50 -12.39 -18.81
C GLU A 110 -12.32 -11.69 -17.72
N ALA A 111 -11.68 -11.22 -16.65
CA ALA A 111 -12.33 -10.47 -15.58
C ALA A 111 -12.95 -9.16 -16.09
N GLU A 112 -12.22 -8.42 -16.94
CA GLU A 112 -12.74 -7.20 -17.56
C GLU A 112 -13.97 -7.48 -18.44
N LEU A 113 -13.91 -8.51 -19.29
CA LEU A 113 -15.03 -8.92 -20.15
C LEU A 113 -16.24 -9.38 -19.34
N PHE A 114 -16.04 -10.14 -18.26
CA PHE A 114 -17.13 -10.59 -17.39
C PHE A 114 -17.80 -9.42 -16.68
N SER A 115 -17.00 -8.49 -16.15
CA SER A 115 -17.51 -7.28 -15.53
C SER A 115 -18.35 -6.47 -16.51
N GLU A 116 -18.03 -6.52 -17.81
CA GLU A 116 -18.81 -5.88 -18.85
C GLU A 116 -20.09 -6.64 -19.24
N ALA A 117 -20.04 -7.96 -19.36
CA ALA A 117 -21.24 -8.75 -19.69
C ALA A 117 -22.34 -8.65 -18.63
N SER A 118 -21.95 -8.46 -17.36
CA SER A 118 -22.89 -8.19 -16.26
C SER A 118 -23.75 -6.95 -16.53
N LEU A 119 -23.22 -5.96 -17.26
CA LEU A 119 -23.89 -4.70 -17.62
C LEU A 119 -25.02 -4.88 -18.62
N ASP A 120 -24.84 -5.75 -19.61
CA ASP A 120 -25.85 -5.96 -20.64
C ASP A 120 -27.09 -6.66 -20.07
N SER A 121 -26.87 -7.51 -19.05
CA SER A 121 -27.96 -8.11 -18.27
C SER A 121 -28.73 -7.03 -17.49
N LEU A 122 -28.01 -6.05 -16.93
CA LEU A 122 -28.56 -4.93 -16.14
C LEU A 122 -29.35 -3.89 -16.98
N LYS A 123 -28.95 -3.61 -18.23
CA LYS A 123 -29.69 -2.68 -19.12
C LYS A 123 -31.15 -3.08 -19.34
N THR A 124 -31.46 -4.36 -19.19
CA THR A 124 -32.80 -4.92 -19.41
C THR A 124 -33.77 -4.62 -18.26
N GLU A 125 -33.26 -4.32 -17.05
CA GLU A 125 -34.09 -4.14 -15.84
C GLU A 125 -34.26 -2.67 -15.41
N LEU A 126 -33.51 -1.72 -15.99
CA LEU A 126 -33.18 -0.44 -15.34
C LEU A 126 -33.61 0.81 -16.11
N ASN A 127 -34.89 0.88 -16.51
CA ASN A 127 -35.45 2.08 -17.17
C ASN A 127 -35.56 3.33 -16.27
N ASP A 128 -35.13 3.31 -14.99
CA ASP A 128 -35.33 4.44 -14.06
C ASP A 128 -34.36 4.45 -12.84
N LEU A 129 -33.04 4.37 -13.05
CA LEU A 129 -32.06 4.45 -11.94
C LEU A 129 -31.77 5.89 -11.51
N ASP A 130 -31.97 6.20 -10.23
CA ASP A 130 -31.41 7.38 -9.57
C ASP A 130 -29.89 7.23 -9.32
N SER A 131 -29.18 8.35 -9.13
CA SER A 131 -27.71 8.37 -9.03
C SER A 131 -27.10 7.55 -7.88
N GLU A 132 -27.87 7.28 -6.82
CA GLU A 132 -27.40 6.51 -5.66
C GLU A 132 -27.33 5.01 -5.94
N GLU A 133 -28.33 4.46 -6.64
CA GLU A 133 -28.34 3.06 -7.05
C GLU A 133 -27.18 2.75 -8.01
N SER A 134 -26.74 3.74 -8.80
CA SER A 134 -25.56 3.61 -9.69
C SER A 134 -24.26 3.29 -8.95
N ILE A 135 -24.07 3.74 -7.71
CA ILE A 135 -22.83 3.49 -6.95
C ILE A 135 -22.84 2.08 -6.37
N GLU A 136 -23.97 1.65 -5.80
CA GLU A 136 -24.12 0.30 -5.24
C GLU A 136 -23.85 -0.78 -6.30
N TRP A 137 -24.40 -0.60 -7.50
CA TRP A 137 -24.12 -1.49 -8.63
C TRP A 137 -22.64 -1.48 -9.05
N GLN A 138 -22.00 -0.32 -9.06
CA GLN A 138 -20.57 -0.24 -9.38
C GLN A 138 -19.72 -0.93 -8.31
N MET A 139 -20.09 -0.85 -7.03
CA MET A 139 -19.43 -1.58 -5.97
C MET A 139 -19.56 -3.09 -6.15
N GLN A 140 -20.77 -3.59 -6.42
CA GLN A 140 -20.98 -5.01 -6.69
C GLN A 140 -20.13 -5.48 -7.88
N ARG A 141 -20.09 -4.70 -8.95
CA ARG A 141 -19.26 -5.01 -10.13
C ARG A 141 -17.77 -5.06 -9.81
N ILE A 142 -17.27 -4.17 -8.96
CA ILE A 142 -15.87 -4.20 -8.50
C ILE A 142 -15.59 -5.46 -7.69
N VAL A 143 -16.52 -5.86 -6.82
CA VAL A 143 -16.40 -7.10 -6.04
C VAL A 143 -16.33 -8.30 -6.99
N ASP A 144 -17.27 -8.41 -7.93
CA ASP A 144 -17.32 -9.53 -8.89
C ASP A 144 -16.06 -9.57 -9.75
N TRP A 145 -15.60 -8.42 -10.24
CA TRP A 145 -14.35 -8.29 -10.99
C TRP A 145 -13.14 -8.69 -10.14
N ALA A 146 -13.03 -8.18 -8.90
CA ALA A 146 -11.91 -8.45 -8.02
C ALA A 146 -11.80 -9.94 -7.65
N GLN A 147 -12.94 -10.61 -7.44
CA GLN A 147 -12.96 -12.07 -7.18
C GLN A 147 -12.43 -12.91 -8.35
N MET A 148 -12.41 -12.36 -9.57
CA MET A 148 -11.84 -13.02 -10.74
C MET A 148 -10.34 -12.74 -10.92
N ILE A 149 -9.79 -11.73 -10.23
CA ILE A 149 -8.37 -11.39 -10.32
C ILE A 149 -7.54 -12.48 -9.63
N PRO A 150 -6.45 -12.98 -10.27
CA PRO A 150 -5.58 -13.99 -9.67
C PRO A 150 -5.13 -13.63 -8.26
N HIS A 151 -5.19 -14.60 -7.35
CA HIS A 151 -4.82 -14.52 -5.93
C HIS A 151 -5.66 -13.61 -5.04
N PHE A 152 -6.66 -12.89 -5.56
CA PHE A 152 -7.43 -11.95 -4.73
C PHE A 152 -8.28 -12.69 -3.68
N SER A 153 -8.94 -13.77 -4.10
CA SER A 153 -9.78 -14.61 -3.24
C SER A 153 -8.97 -15.41 -2.19
N GLU A 154 -7.65 -15.49 -2.35
CA GLU A 154 -6.74 -16.14 -1.40
C GLU A 154 -6.37 -15.23 -0.22
N LEU A 155 -6.60 -13.92 -0.34
CA LEU A 155 -6.36 -12.95 0.73
C LEU A 155 -7.37 -13.11 1.88
N PRO A 156 -7.01 -12.71 3.12
CA PRO A 156 -7.96 -12.57 4.20
C PRO A 156 -9.14 -11.66 3.80
N LEU A 157 -10.36 -11.99 4.24
CA LEU A 157 -11.56 -11.19 3.92
C LEU A 157 -11.44 -9.72 4.36
N GLU A 158 -10.72 -9.47 5.47
CA GLU A 158 -10.44 -8.12 5.95
C GLU A 158 -9.60 -7.32 4.96
N ASP A 159 -8.56 -7.95 4.40
CA ASP A 159 -7.69 -7.33 3.41
C ASP A 159 -8.43 -7.14 2.07
N GLN A 160 -9.23 -8.12 1.62
CA GLN A 160 -10.05 -7.98 0.42
C GLN A 160 -10.98 -6.76 0.51
N ALA A 161 -11.68 -6.61 1.65
CA ALA A 161 -12.56 -5.47 1.89
C ALA A 161 -11.79 -4.15 1.94
N LEU A 162 -10.61 -4.13 2.58
CA LEU A 162 -9.77 -2.94 2.68
C LEU A 162 -9.25 -2.48 1.30
N LEU A 163 -8.76 -3.42 0.48
CA LEU A 163 -8.25 -3.14 -0.87
C LEU A 163 -9.35 -2.53 -1.76
N ILE A 164 -10.55 -3.12 -1.75
CA ILE A 164 -11.70 -2.57 -2.49
C ILE A 164 -12.09 -1.20 -1.93
N HIS A 165 -12.23 -1.07 -0.61
CA HIS A 165 -12.64 0.19 0.03
C HIS A 165 -11.64 1.33 -0.18
N THR A 166 -10.35 1.04 -0.36
CA THR A 166 -9.32 2.06 -0.61
C THR A 166 -9.19 2.41 -2.09
N GLY A 167 -9.47 1.47 -3.01
CA GLY A 167 -9.28 1.67 -4.45
C GLY A 167 -10.54 1.92 -5.28
N TRP A 168 -11.75 1.75 -4.72
CA TRP A 168 -13.01 1.72 -5.51
C TRP A 168 -13.19 2.93 -6.43
N ASN A 169 -12.84 4.13 -5.97
CA ASN A 169 -13.01 5.37 -6.73
C ASN A 169 -12.07 5.43 -7.94
N GLU A 170 -10.82 4.99 -7.78
CA GLU A 170 -9.85 4.94 -8.88
C GLU A 170 -10.19 3.83 -9.87
N LEU A 171 -10.71 2.70 -9.39
CA LEU A 171 -11.25 1.63 -10.23
C LEU A 171 -12.46 2.14 -11.04
N ILE A 172 -13.41 2.84 -10.44
CA ILE A 172 -14.54 3.41 -11.21
C ILE A 172 -14.05 4.43 -12.25
N LEU A 173 -13.16 5.34 -11.85
CA LEU A 173 -12.69 6.41 -12.71
C LEU A 173 -11.86 5.91 -13.89
N SER A 174 -11.03 4.89 -13.71
CA SER A 174 -10.22 4.33 -14.80
C SER A 174 -11.08 3.67 -15.88
N ASP A 175 -12.13 2.95 -15.47
CA ASP A 175 -13.09 2.33 -16.39
C ASP A 175 -13.98 3.37 -17.09
N ILE A 176 -14.50 4.36 -16.36
CA ILE A 176 -15.20 5.50 -16.98
C ILE A 176 -14.28 6.16 -18.01
N ALA A 177 -13.04 6.49 -17.63
CA ALA A 177 -12.10 7.17 -18.52
C ALA A 177 -11.81 6.39 -19.80
N PHE A 178 -11.68 5.06 -19.69
CA PHE A 178 -11.43 4.16 -20.82
C PHE A 178 -12.61 4.09 -21.80
N ARG A 179 -13.85 3.95 -21.28
CA ARG A 179 -15.08 3.89 -22.10
C ARG A 179 -15.49 5.24 -22.68
N SER A 180 -14.98 6.33 -22.12
CA SER A 180 -15.40 7.70 -22.43
C SER A 180 -14.83 8.24 -23.73
N SER A 181 -15.39 9.38 -24.14
CA SER A 181 -14.92 10.21 -25.25
C SER A 181 -14.36 11.56 -24.84
N ARG A 182 -13.70 12.24 -25.79
CA ARG A 182 -13.21 13.62 -25.58
C ARG A 182 -14.35 14.60 -25.32
N ASP A 183 -15.54 14.31 -25.81
CA ASP A 183 -16.69 15.22 -25.74
C ASP A 183 -17.69 14.82 -24.65
N ALA A 184 -17.67 13.56 -24.19
CA ALA A 184 -18.59 13.04 -23.20
C ALA A 184 -17.99 11.89 -22.38
N LEU A 185 -18.25 11.93 -21.07
CA LEU A 185 -17.96 10.81 -20.16
C LEU A 185 -19.06 9.76 -20.25
N MET A 186 -18.68 8.50 -20.44
CA MET A 186 -19.61 7.37 -20.46
C MET A 186 -19.79 6.84 -19.04
N LEU A 187 -20.86 7.29 -18.39
CA LEU A 187 -21.23 6.83 -17.06
C LEU A 187 -22.00 5.51 -17.13
N TRP A 188 -22.01 4.78 -16.02
CA TRP A 188 -22.79 3.56 -15.86
C TRP A 188 -24.31 3.85 -15.78
N PRO A 189 -25.20 3.00 -16.35
CA PRO A 189 -24.91 1.82 -17.16
C PRO A 189 -24.45 2.13 -18.60
N GLU A 190 -24.90 3.25 -19.18
CA GLU A 190 -24.49 3.69 -20.52
C GLU A 190 -24.91 5.13 -20.80
N ARG A 191 -24.73 5.99 -19.79
CA ARG A 191 -25.24 7.36 -19.82
C ARG A 191 -24.13 8.34 -20.23
N PRO A 192 -24.15 8.90 -21.46
CA PRO A 192 -23.22 9.94 -21.82
C PRO A 192 -23.53 11.21 -21.02
N MET A 193 -22.55 11.70 -20.28
CA MET A 193 -22.57 13.02 -19.65
C MET A 193 -21.68 13.94 -20.47
N GLY A 194 -22.26 14.99 -21.05
CA GLY A 194 -21.48 16.06 -21.71
C GLY A 194 -21.01 17.14 -20.74
N ARG A 195 -20.05 17.96 -21.17
CA ARG A 195 -19.47 19.04 -20.36
C ARG A 195 -20.51 20.01 -19.78
N GLN A 196 -21.52 20.40 -20.56
CA GLN A 196 -22.60 21.31 -20.11
C GLN A 196 -23.46 20.69 -18.99
N GLU A 197 -23.67 19.37 -19.01
CA GLU A 197 -24.37 18.70 -17.92
C GLU A 197 -23.50 18.67 -16.66
N ALA A 198 -22.20 18.40 -16.81
CA ALA A 198 -21.26 18.46 -15.70
C ALA A 198 -21.21 19.87 -15.07
N GLU A 199 -21.26 20.94 -15.87
CA GLU A 199 -21.38 22.32 -15.38
C GLU A 199 -22.64 22.53 -14.54
N ARG A 200 -23.81 22.09 -15.01
CA ARG A 200 -25.06 22.18 -14.24
C ARG A 200 -24.99 21.42 -12.91
N LYS A 201 -24.18 20.37 -12.84
CA LYS A 201 -23.94 19.55 -11.64
C LYS A 201 -22.73 20.01 -10.81
N ASN A 202 -22.13 21.17 -11.12
CA ASN A 202 -20.92 21.70 -10.48
C ASN A 202 -19.71 20.74 -10.54
N ALA A 203 -19.65 19.88 -11.55
CA ALA A 203 -18.62 18.85 -11.74
C ALA A 203 -17.72 19.13 -12.96
N ALA A 204 -17.78 20.33 -13.56
CA ALA A 204 -17.04 20.66 -14.78
C ALA A 204 -15.52 20.50 -14.65
N GLN A 205 -14.94 20.89 -13.52
CA GLN A 205 -13.51 20.71 -13.28
C GLN A 205 -13.12 19.23 -13.25
N MET A 206 -13.93 18.39 -12.61
CA MET A 206 -13.68 16.94 -12.56
C MET A 206 -13.84 16.31 -13.94
N PHE A 207 -14.87 16.72 -14.69
CA PHE A 207 -15.07 16.32 -16.08
C PHE A 207 -13.83 16.64 -16.94
N ASP A 208 -13.38 17.89 -16.90
CA ASP A 208 -12.24 18.36 -17.70
C ASP A 208 -10.95 17.59 -17.33
N ARG A 209 -10.74 17.29 -16.04
CA ARG A 209 -9.57 16.51 -15.60
C ARG A 209 -9.62 15.07 -16.08
N ILE A 210 -10.76 14.37 -15.93
CA ILE A 210 -10.89 12.97 -16.39
C ILE A 210 -10.67 12.91 -17.91
N VAL A 211 -11.29 13.81 -18.67
CA VAL A 211 -11.17 13.82 -20.13
C VAL A 211 -9.73 14.11 -20.57
N ASN A 212 -9.09 15.13 -20.01
CA ASN A 212 -7.77 15.59 -20.48
C ASN A 212 -6.61 14.74 -19.92
N GLU A 213 -6.68 14.35 -18.65
CA GLU A 213 -5.59 13.65 -17.97
C GLU A 213 -5.67 12.13 -18.13
N LEU A 214 -6.87 11.55 -18.27
CA LEU A 214 -7.07 10.09 -18.37
C LEU A 214 -7.53 9.68 -19.78
N THR A 215 -8.72 10.09 -20.21
CA THR A 215 -9.32 9.63 -21.47
C THR A 215 -8.46 9.98 -22.69
N SER A 216 -7.92 11.20 -22.78
CA SER A 216 -7.04 11.56 -23.91
C SER A 216 -5.76 10.74 -23.90
N ARG A 217 -5.18 10.47 -22.72
CA ARG A 217 -3.93 9.69 -22.60
C ARG A 217 -4.12 8.23 -22.95
N MET A 218 -5.18 7.60 -22.44
CA MET A 218 -5.53 6.21 -22.79
C MET A 218 -5.73 6.06 -24.31
N ARG A 219 -6.38 7.04 -24.95
CA ARG A 219 -6.60 7.04 -26.41
C ARG A 219 -5.33 7.30 -27.21
N GLU A 220 -4.50 8.25 -26.79
CA GLU A 220 -3.21 8.54 -27.44
C GLU A 220 -2.28 7.33 -27.39
N LEU A 221 -2.32 6.57 -26.30
CA LEU A 221 -1.56 5.34 -26.13
C LEU A 221 -2.20 4.13 -26.80
N VAL A 222 -3.42 4.25 -27.34
CA VAL A 222 -4.21 3.15 -27.90
C VAL A 222 -4.30 2.01 -26.88
N MET A 223 -4.59 2.38 -25.63
CA MET A 223 -4.66 1.43 -24.52
C MET A 223 -5.68 0.34 -24.82
N ASP A 224 -5.27 -0.91 -24.67
CA ASP A 224 -6.17 -2.05 -24.79
C ASP A 224 -6.81 -2.43 -23.45
N ARG A 225 -7.78 -3.35 -23.50
CA ARG A 225 -8.53 -3.78 -22.33
C ARG A 225 -7.67 -4.56 -21.33
N THR A 226 -6.69 -5.31 -21.81
CA THR A 226 -5.77 -6.08 -20.95
C THR A 226 -4.87 -5.12 -20.17
N GLU A 227 -4.37 -4.07 -20.83
CA GLU A 227 -3.60 -3.01 -20.20
C GLU A 227 -4.42 -2.23 -19.17
N LEU A 228 -5.68 -1.89 -19.48
CA LEU A 228 -6.61 -1.31 -18.52
C LEU A 228 -6.78 -2.21 -17.29
N GLY A 229 -7.08 -3.49 -17.52
CA GLY A 229 -7.26 -4.46 -16.46
C GLY A 229 -6.00 -4.59 -15.58
N ALA A 230 -4.81 -4.61 -16.19
CA ALA A 230 -3.55 -4.64 -15.45
C ALA A 230 -3.35 -3.39 -14.59
N LEU A 231 -3.64 -2.19 -15.11
CA LEU A 231 -3.60 -0.95 -14.33
C LEU A 231 -4.59 -0.97 -13.17
N ARG A 232 -5.80 -1.47 -13.40
CA ARG A 232 -6.82 -1.66 -12.36
C ARG A 232 -6.37 -2.66 -11.31
N THR A 233 -5.70 -3.75 -11.70
CA THR A 233 -5.12 -4.73 -10.78
C THR A 233 -4.02 -4.10 -9.91
N ILE A 234 -3.21 -3.20 -10.45
CA ILE A 234 -2.22 -2.43 -9.67
C ILE A 234 -2.91 -1.53 -8.64
N VAL A 235 -3.99 -0.85 -9.03
CA VAL A 235 -4.81 -0.03 -8.11
C VAL A 235 -5.44 -0.91 -7.01
N LEU A 236 -5.92 -2.10 -7.36
CA LEU A 236 -6.53 -3.04 -6.41
C LEU A 236 -5.53 -3.53 -5.37
N TYR A 237 -4.30 -3.90 -5.76
CA TYR A 237 -3.26 -4.39 -4.85
C TYR A 237 -2.40 -3.26 -4.29
N ASN A 238 -3.03 -2.35 -3.56
CA ASN A 238 -2.34 -1.26 -2.86
C ASN A 238 -1.82 -1.73 -1.47
N PRO A 239 -0.50 -1.79 -1.23
CA PRO A 239 0.09 -2.40 -0.03
C PRO A 239 -0.01 -1.57 1.25
#